data_AF-A0A414U7I2-F1
#
_entry.id   AF-A0A414U7I2-F1
#
_cell.length_a   1.000
_cell.length_b   1.000
_cell.length_c   1.000
_cell.angle_alpha   90.00
_cell.angle_beta   90.00
_cell.angle_gamma   90.00
#
_symmetry.space_group_name_H-M   'P 1'
#
loop_
_entity.id
_entity.type
_entity.pdbx_description
1 polymer ?
#
loop_
_entity_poly.entity_id
_entity_poly.type
_entity_poly.pdbx_seq_one_letter_code
_entity_poly.pdbx_strand_id
1 'polypeptide(L)'
;MGKRKVTDKDIRSIEFAIDSVFIGSSEKAAKQALHSLVEQADEAGKLQNDLDSLRHEFNTLEGEYKKISRRFKNFRRLCHAMARREIVDADGKPIMFGDILYGEDGRAWTVLGPYTKRWLFVSGVNLDGEPVKQPVMAKWMTRVPRKAEEK
;
A
#
# COMPACT_ATOMS: atom_id res chain seq x y z
N MET A 1 -15.69 -18.18 16.43
CA MET A 1 -16.88 -19.05 16.50
C MET A 1 -17.97 -18.43 15.65
N GLY A 2 -18.26 -18.99 14.48
CA GLY A 2 -19.31 -18.46 13.61
C GLY A 2 -20.68 -18.70 14.25
N LYS A 3 -21.51 -17.65 14.34
CA LYS A 3 -22.89 -17.80 14.81
C LYS A 3 -23.64 -18.71 13.82
N ARG A 4 -24.31 -19.74 14.32
CA ARG A 4 -25.07 -20.69 13.50
C ARG A 4 -26.19 -19.95 12.76
N LYS A 5 -26.23 -20.06 11.43
CA LYS A 5 -27.34 -19.51 10.62
C LYS A 5 -28.63 -20.25 10.96
N VAL A 6 -29.74 -19.51 11.01
CA VAL A 6 -31.08 -20.09 11.09
C VAL A 6 -31.32 -20.90 9.83
N THR A 7 -31.71 -22.17 9.98
CA THR A 7 -31.99 -23.05 8.85
C THR A 7 -33.49 -23.19 8.63
N ASP A 8 -33.90 -23.60 7.43
CA ASP A 8 -35.32 -23.88 7.14
C ASP A 8 -35.91 -24.93 8.10
N LYS A 9 -35.08 -25.84 8.61
CA LYS A 9 -35.51 -26.81 9.63
C LYS A 9 -35.87 -26.11 10.95
N ASP A 10 -35.08 -25.11 11.35
CA ASP A 10 -35.34 -24.33 12.56
C ASP A 10 -36.61 -23.48 12.38
N ILE A 11 -36.79 -22.85 11.21
CA ILE A 11 -38.00 -22.08 10.86
C ILE A 11 -39.24 -22.98 10.94
N ARG A 12 -39.23 -24.12 10.24
CA ARG A 12 -40.35 -25.09 10.26
C ARG A 12 -40.65 -25.62 11.66
N SER A 13 -39.64 -25.80 12.49
CA SER A 13 -39.83 -26.27 13.88
C SER A 13 -40.53 -25.20 14.74
N ILE A 14 -40.21 -23.92 14.52
CA ILE A 14 -40.84 -22.80 15.24
C ILE A 14 -42.26 -22.55 14.71
N GLU A 15 -42.48 -22.64 13.40
CA GLU A 15 -43.83 -22.58 12.80
C GLU A 15 -44.74 -23.65 13.40
N PHE A 16 -44.24 -24.89 13.52
CA PHE A 16 -44.98 -25.98 14.15
C PHE A 16 -45.32 -25.68 15.62
N ALA A 17 -44.42 -25.03 16.36
CA ALA A 17 -44.69 -24.60 17.72
C ALA A 17 -45.75 -23.48 17.76
N ILE A 18 -45.72 -22.52 16.84
CA ILE A 18 -46.73 -21.46 16.71
C ILE A 18 -48.11 -22.08 16.46
N ASP A 19 -48.20 -23.09 15.58
CA ASP A 19 -49.44 -23.79 15.24
C ASP A 19 -50.06 -24.52 16.43
N SER A 20 -49.22 -24.97 17.37
CA SER A 20 -49.69 -25.65 18.58
C SER A 20 -50.22 -24.70 19.68
N VAL A 21 -49.94 -23.40 19.58
CA VAL A 21 -50.22 -22.41 20.65
C VAL A 21 -51.25 -21.37 20.21
N PHE A 22 -51.20 -20.92 18.95
CA PHE A 22 -52.03 -19.86 18.42
C PHE A 22 -53.03 -20.40 17.40
N ILE A 23 -54.19 -19.73 17.28
CA ILE A 23 -55.24 -20.13 16.35
C ILE A 23 -55.71 -18.89 15.55
N GLY A 24 -55.95 -19.08 14.26
CA GLY A 24 -56.62 -18.09 13.41
C GLY A 24 -55.74 -16.88 13.07
N SER A 25 -56.22 -15.67 13.32
CA SER A 25 -55.50 -14.43 12.96
C SER A 25 -54.19 -14.25 13.75
N SER A 26 -54.16 -14.71 15.00
CA SER A 26 -52.97 -14.63 15.87
C SER A 26 -51.82 -15.51 15.38
N GLU A 27 -52.13 -16.72 14.88
CA GLU A 27 -51.17 -17.65 14.28
C GLU A 27 -50.51 -17.04 13.03
N LYS A 28 -51.32 -16.50 12.12
CA LYS A 28 -50.81 -15.86 10.90
C LYS A 28 -49.91 -14.66 11.19
N ALA A 29 -50.31 -13.82 12.15
CA ALA A 29 -49.51 -12.67 12.56
C ALA A 29 -48.16 -13.12 13.19
N ALA A 30 -48.18 -14.16 14.02
CA ALA A 30 -46.96 -14.71 14.62
C ALA A 30 -46.00 -15.30 13.59
N LYS A 31 -46.50 -16.05 12.59
CA LYS A 31 -45.69 -16.56 11.47
C LYS A 31 -45.09 -15.44 10.63
N GLN A 32 -45.88 -14.41 10.31
CA GLN A 32 -45.39 -13.26 9.55
C GLN A 32 -44.29 -12.51 10.31
N ALA A 33 -44.45 -12.34 11.62
CA ALA A 33 -43.42 -11.74 12.47
C ALA A 33 -42.14 -12.59 12.49
N LEU A 34 -42.26 -13.93 12.56
CA LEU A 34 -41.12 -14.85 12.47
C LEU A 34 -40.34 -14.67 11.16
N HIS A 35 -41.02 -14.67 10.01
CA HIS A 35 -40.35 -14.49 8.72
C HIS A 35 -39.66 -13.13 8.60
N SER A 36 -40.29 -12.07 9.09
CA SER A 36 -39.68 -10.73 9.11
C SER A 36 -38.41 -10.71 9.98
N LEU A 37 -38.42 -11.39 11.14
CA LEU A 37 -37.23 -11.52 11.99
C LEU A 37 -36.13 -12.34 11.32
N VAL A 38 -36.47 -13.41 10.59
CA VAL A 38 -35.50 -14.24 9.86
C VAL A 38 -34.84 -13.44 8.74
N GLU A 39 -35.62 -12.66 7.98
CA GLU A 39 -35.13 -11.81 6.91
C GLU A 39 -34.18 -10.73 7.44
N GLN A 40 -34.59 -10.02 8.51
CA GLN A 40 -33.75 -9.03 9.18
C GLN A 40 -32.45 -9.65 9.72
N ALA A 41 -32.50 -10.88 10.24
CA ALA A 41 -31.32 -11.57 10.73
C ALA A 41 -30.35 -11.95 9.60
N ASP A 42 -30.84 -12.34 8.42
CA ASP A 42 -29.99 -12.62 7.26
C ASP A 42 -29.37 -11.34 6.69
N GLU A 43 -30.14 -10.25 6.59
CA GLU A 43 -29.63 -8.93 6.19
C GLU A 43 -28.56 -8.42 7.16
N ALA A 44 -28.80 -8.50 8.48
CA ALA A 44 -27.82 -8.13 9.48
C ALA A 44 -26.55 -9.00 9.39
N GLY A 45 -26.72 -10.29 9.06
CA GLY A 45 -25.59 -11.20 8.81
C GLY A 45 -24.75 -10.80 7.59
N LYS A 46 -25.40 -10.38 6.48
CA LYS A 46 -24.72 -9.86 5.29
C LYS A 46 -23.97 -8.56 5.61
N LEU A 47 -24.63 -7.61 6.26
CA LEU A 47 -24.04 -6.33 6.68
C LEU A 47 -22.84 -6.53 7.60
N GLN A 48 -22.89 -7.52 8.50
CA GLN A 48 -21.76 -7.85 9.36
C GLN A 48 -20.55 -8.35 8.55
N ASN A 49 -20.78 -9.22 7.56
CA ASN A 49 -19.71 -9.69 6.69
C ASN A 49 -19.10 -8.54 5.87
N ASP A 50 -19.94 -7.64 5.34
CA ASP A 50 -19.49 -6.47 4.60
C ASP A 50 -18.66 -5.54 5.48
N LEU A 51 -19.09 -5.32 6.73
CA LEU A 51 -18.35 -4.54 7.72
C LEU A 51 -17.00 -5.17 8.06
N ASP A 52 -16.94 -6.50 8.21
CA ASP A 52 -15.70 -7.22 8.46
C ASP A 52 -14.75 -7.13 7.26
N SER A 53 -15.28 -7.19 6.03
CA SER A 53 -14.51 -6.97 4.80
C SER A 53 -13.94 -5.55 4.73
N LEU A 54 -14.77 -4.53 4.94
CA LEU A 54 -14.35 -3.13 4.97
C LEU A 54 -13.28 -2.86 6.03
N ARG A 55 -13.43 -3.48 7.21
CA ARG A 55 -12.43 -3.38 8.28
C ARG A 55 -11.09 -4.00 7.85
N HIS A 56 -11.12 -5.12 7.13
CA HIS A 56 -9.91 -5.74 6.60
C HIS A 56 -9.22 -4.86 5.56
N GLU A 57 -9.98 -4.29 4.62
CA GLU A 57 -9.48 -3.35 3.62
C GLU A 57 -8.89 -2.09 4.28
N PHE A 58 -9.58 -1.51 5.25
CA PHE A 58 -9.11 -0.35 5.99
C PHE A 58 -7.78 -0.63 6.71
N ASN A 59 -7.66 -1.77 7.39
CA ASN A 59 -6.42 -2.16 8.06
C ASN A 59 -5.27 -2.35 7.06
N THR A 60 -5.56 -2.89 5.88
CA THR A 60 -4.57 -3.03 4.80
C THR A 60 -4.07 -1.67 4.34
N LEU A 61 -5.01 -0.74 4.06
CA LEU A 61 -4.70 0.63 3.67
C LEU A 61 -3.90 1.38 4.74
N GLU A 62 -4.27 1.24 6.00
CA GLU A 62 -3.56 1.83 7.14
C GLU A 62 -2.10 1.32 7.21
N GLY A 63 -1.90 0.03 6.95
CA GLY A 63 -0.57 -0.59 6.85
C GLY A 63 0.27 -0.02 5.70
N GLU A 64 -0.32 0.19 4.53
CA GLU A 64 0.35 0.81 3.38
C GLU A 64 0.72 2.28 3.65
N TYR A 65 -0.20 3.03 4.24
CA TYR A 65 0.05 4.41 4.66
C TYR A 65 1.23 4.50 5.61
N LYS A 66 1.32 3.62 6.62
CA LYS A 66 2.46 3.56 7.56
C LYS A 66 3.78 3.32 6.83
N LYS A 67 3.81 2.43 5.82
CA LYS A 67 5.00 2.17 4.99
C LYS A 67 5.41 3.42 4.19
N ILE A 68 4.46 4.10 3.55
CA ILE A 68 4.71 5.33 2.79
C ILE A 68 5.21 6.45 3.71
N SER A 69 4.55 6.67 4.85
CA SER A 69 4.95 7.66 5.85
C SER A 69 6.38 7.44 6.34
N ARG A 70 6.77 6.18 6.59
CA ARG A 70 8.16 5.83 6.96
C ARG A 70 9.14 6.13 5.83
N ARG A 71 8.82 5.77 4.59
CA ARG A 71 9.66 6.08 3.41
C ARG A 71 9.84 7.58 3.25
N PHE A 72 8.78 8.37 3.38
CA PHE A 72 8.84 9.83 3.29
C PHE A 72 9.71 10.45 4.39
N LYS A 73 9.56 10.01 5.65
CA LYS A 73 10.43 10.46 6.76
C LYS A 73 11.90 10.16 6.48
N ASN A 74 12.22 8.98 5.95
CA ASN A 74 13.58 8.62 5.57
C ASN A 74 14.10 9.47 4.42
N PHE A 75 13.31 9.66 3.37
CA PHE A 75 13.66 10.53 2.25
C PHE A 75 13.95 11.96 2.72
N ARG A 76 13.08 12.54 3.55
CA ARG A 76 13.30 13.87 4.14
C ARG A 76 14.63 13.96 4.91
N ARG A 77 14.97 12.95 5.71
CA ARG A 77 16.26 12.88 6.42
C ARG A 77 17.44 12.87 5.46
N LEU A 78 17.33 12.14 4.36
CA LEU A 78 18.37 12.08 3.33
C LEU A 78 18.51 13.42 2.58
N CYS A 79 17.40 14.10 2.26
CA CYS A 79 17.45 15.45 1.70
C CYS A 79 18.15 16.43 2.64
N HIS A 80 17.90 16.33 3.95
CA HIS A 80 18.64 17.11 4.95
C HIS A 80 20.13 16.75 5.01
N ALA A 81 20.51 15.48 4.83
CA ALA A 81 21.92 15.08 4.73
C ALA A 81 22.59 15.67 3.49
N MET A 82 21.90 15.64 2.35
CA MET A 82 22.35 16.27 1.10
C MET A 82 22.51 17.79 1.27
N ALA A 83 21.52 18.47 1.85
CA ALA A 83 21.59 19.91 2.13
C ALA A 83 22.72 20.28 3.12
N ARG A 84 23.04 19.37 4.06
CA ARG A 84 24.21 19.48 4.96
C ARG A 84 25.52 19.05 4.30
N ARG A 85 25.53 18.78 2.99
CA ARG A 85 26.71 18.42 2.20
C ARG A 85 27.38 17.11 2.64
N GLU A 86 26.63 16.21 3.27
CA GLU A 86 27.12 14.91 3.77
C GLU A 86 27.15 13.83 2.68
N ILE A 87 26.46 14.05 1.56
CA ILE A 87 26.45 13.14 0.40
C ILE A 87 27.37 13.74 -0.66
N VAL A 88 28.44 13.02 -0.99
CA VAL A 88 29.53 13.51 -1.81
C VAL A 88 29.81 12.56 -2.98
N ASP A 89 30.40 13.11 -4.04
CA ASP A 89 30.87 12.39 -5.22
C ASP A 89 32.19 11.65 -4.95
N ALA A 90 32.75 11.04 -5.99
CA ALA A 90 34.04 10.33 -5.91
C ALA A 90 35.20 11.22 -5.44
N ASP A 91 35.13 12.53 -5.72
CA ASP A 91 36.16 13.52 -5.37
C ASP A 91 35.91 14.14 -3.99
N GLY A 92 34.89 13.67 -3.26
CA GLY A 92 34.51 14.21 -1.95
C GLY A 92 33.77 15.56 -2.05
N LYS A 93 33.35 15.99 -3.24
CA LYS A 93 32.58 17.22 -3.40
C LYS A 93 31.09 16.96 -3.14
N PRO A 94 30.38 17.89 -2.48
CA PRO A 94 28.95 17.73 -2.21
C PRO A 94 28.15 17.58 -3.50
N ILE A 95 27.15 16.71 -3.48
CA ILE A 95 26.20 16.48 -4.58
C ILE A 95 24.88 17.17 -4.25
N MET A 96 24.31 17.85 -5.24
CA MET A 96 23.01 18.54 -5.12
C MET A 96 21.99 18.00 -6.13
N PHE A 97 20.71 18.29 -5.88
CA PHE A 97 19.63 18.03 -6.84
C PHE A 97 19.89 18.77 -8.15
N GLY A 98 19.70 18.08 -9.28
CA GLY A 98 19.93 18.63 -10.60
C GLY A 98 21.39 18.63 -11.06
N ASP A 99 22.35 18.27 -10.19
CA ASP A 99 23.74 18.09 -10.63
C ASP A 99 23.81 17.05 -11.75
N ILE A 100 24.61 17.35 -12.77
CA ILE A 100 24.98 16.39 -13.81
C ILE A 100 26.32 15.78 -13.41
N LEU A 101 26.33 14.47 -13.24
CA LEU A 101 27.51 13.70 -12.89
C LEU A 101 27.74 12.61 -13.92
N TYR A 102 28.98 12.17 -14.05
CA TYR A 102 29.40 11.17 -15.01
C TYR A 102 29.73 9.87 -14.28
N GLY A 103 29.17 8.77 -14.77
CA GLY A 103 29.54 7.42 -14.33
C GLY A 103 30.93 7.05 -14.80
N GLU A 104 31.43 5.91 -14.33
CA GLU A 104 32.72 5.36 -14.80
C GLU A 104 32.73 5.06 -16.31
N ASP A 105 31.55 4.81 -16.88
CA ASP A 105 31.31 4.65 -18.31
C ASP A 105 31.28 5.97 -19.10
N GLY A 106 31.53 7.10 -18.44
CA GLY A 106 31.52 8.42 -19.04
C GLY A 106 30.13 8.98 -19.37
N ARG A 107 29.05 8.26 -19.06
CA ARG A 107 27.68 8.74 -19.34
C ARG A 107 27.23 9.75 -18.30
N ALA A 108 26.53 10.78 -18.78
CA ALA A 108 25.94 11.81 -17.94
C ALA A 108 24.66 11.33 -17.27
N TRP A 109 24.52 11.66 -15.99
CA TRP A 109 23.38 11.33 -15.14
C TRP A 109 22.96 12.57 -14.36
N THR A 110 21.69 12.93 -14.47
CA THR A 110 21.08 14.01 -13.68
C THR A 110 20.62 13.48 -12.33
N VAL A 111 21.08 14.10 -11.25
CA VAL A 111 20.71 13.73 -9.88
C VAL A 111 19.27 14.16 -9.58
N LEU A 112 18.39 13.18 -9.36
CA LEU A 112 17.00 13.40 -8.96
C LEU A 112 16.82 13.43 -7.43
N GLY A 113 17.78 12.91 -6.68
CA GLY A 113 17.80 12.98 -5.22
C GLY A 113 18.52 11.83 -4.55
N PRO A 114 18.54 11.80 -3.21
CA PRO A 114 19.18 10.73 -2.46
C PRO A 114 18.26 9.51 -2.33
N TYR A 115 18.78 8.32 -2.62
CA TYR A 115 18.12 7.06 -2.35
C TYR A 115 18.52 6.49 -0.98
N THR A 116 19.81 6.58 -0.66
CA THR A 116 20.37 6.35 0.68
C THR A 116 21.51 7.35 0.92
N LYS A 117 22.26 7.23 2.02
CA LYS A 117 23.46 8.06 2.24
C LYS A 117 24.57 7.84 1.21
N ARG A 118 24.56 6.71 0.49
CA ARG A 118 25.61 6.33 -0.48
C ARG A 118 25.10 6.19 -1.91
N TRP A 119 23.79 6.07 -2.08
CA TRP A 119 23.14 5.86 -3.37
C TRP A 119 22.26 7.06 -3.71
N LEU A 120 22.30 7.45 -4.98
CA LEU A 120 21.51 8.52 -5.56
C LEU A 120 20.47 7.91 -6.50
N PHE A 121 19.31 8.53 -6.60
CA PHE A 121 18.39 8.29 -7.70
C PHE A 121 18.75 9.26 -8.83
N VAL A 122 19.03 8.73 -10.01
CA VAL A 122 19.47 9.53 -11.17
C VAL A 122 18.60 9.25 -12.40
N SER A 123 18.61 10.18 -13.35
CA SER A 123 18.00 10.04 -14.68
C SER A 123 19.06 10.24 -15.73
N GLY A 124 19.03 9.46 -16.80
CA GLY A 124 19.98 9.56 -17.90
C GLY A 124 19.58 8.67 -19.06
N VAL A 125 20.56 8.29 -19.87
CA VAL A 125 20.36 7.46 -21.05
C VAL A 125 21.14 6.15 -20.89
N ASN A 126 20.53 5.01 -21.22
CA ASN A 126 21.18 3.70 -21.18
C ASN A 126 22.12 3.50 -22.39
N LEU A 127 22.64 2.29 -22.61
CA LEU A 127 23.61 2.04 -23.70
C LEU A 127 22.92 2.06 -25.06
N ASP A 128 21.64 1.72 -25.07
CA ASP A 128 20.79 1.64 -26.27
C ASP A 128 20.21 3.00 -26.67
N GLY A 129 20.52 4.08 -25.92
CA GLY A 129 20.00 5.42 -26.20
C GLY A 129 18.64 5.72 -25.56
N GLU A 130 18.13 4.83 -24.70
CA GLU A 130 16.82 4.98 -24.07
C GLU A 130 16.90 5.73 -22.73
N PRO A 131 15.91 6.59 -22.41
CA PRO A 131 15.85 7.29 -21.14
C PRO A 131 15.54 6.33 -19.99
N VAL A 132 16.37 6.34 -18.95
CA VAL A 132 16.22 5.47 -17.77
C VAL A 132 16.39 6.23 -16.45
N LYS A 133 15.75 5.71 -15.39
CA LYS A 133 15.90 6.19 -14.01
C LYS A 133 16.33 5.03 -13.12
N GLN A 134 17.41 5.19 -12.38
CA GLN A 134 17.98 4.10 -11.58
C GLN A 134 18.78 4.59 -10.38
N PRO A 135 19.00 3.73 -9.37
CA PRO A 135 19.92 4.02 -8.29
C PRO A 135 21.38 3.86 -8.72
N VAL A 136 22.24 4.83 -8.39
CA VAL A 136 23.69 4.77 -8.65
C VAL A 136 24.47 5.16 -7.39
N MET A 137 25.65 4.56 -7.18
CA MET A 137 26.53 4.88 -6.07
C MET A 137 27.18 6.25 -6.25
N ALA A 138 27.02 7.14 -5.27
CA ALA A 138 27.58 8.50 -5.30
C ALA A 138 29.11 8.49 -5.49
N LYS A 139 29.81 7.54 -4.86
CA LYS A 139 31.28 7.40 -4.96
C LYS A 139 31.80 6.96 -6.33
N TRP A 140 30.93 6.53 -7.23
CA TRP A 140 31.29 6.15 -8.62
C TRP A 140 31.01 7.27 -9.61
N MET A 141 30.44 8.37 -9.12
CA MET A 141 30.06 9.51 -9.93
C MET A 141 31.14 10.58 -9.82
N THR A 142 31.45 11.22 -10.93
CA THR A 142 32.45 12.30 -11.03
C THR A 142 31.84 13.51 -11.72
N ARG A 143 32.41 14.70 -11.52
CA ARG A 143 31.90 15.93 -12.18
C ARG A 143 32.42 16.12 -13.60
N VAL A 144 33.48 15.41 -13.95
CA VAL A 144 34.11 15.46 -15.26
C VAL A 144 34.05 14.05 -15.83
N PRO A 145 33.64 13.86 -17.10
CA PRO A 145 33.69 12.54 -17.71
C PRO A 145 35.13 12.05 -17.64
N ARG A 146 35.36 10.92 -16.99
CA ARG A 146 36.62 10.21 -17.15
C ARG A 146 36.70 9.85 -18.62
N LYS A 147 37.62 10.49 -19.35
CA LYS A 147 37.98 10.01 -20.68
C LYS A 147 38.30 8.54 -20.52
N ALA A 148 37.65 7.67 -21.30
CA ALA A 148 38.11 6.30 -21.42
C ALA A 148 39.60 6.41 -21.77
N GLU A 149 40.47 6.02 -20.85
CA GLU A 149 41.87 5.81 -21.18
C GLU A 149 41.85 4.77 -22.29
N GLU A 150 42.12 5.22 -23.51
CA GLU A 150 42.33 4.36 -24.67
C GLU A 150 43.39 3.32 -24.26
N LYS A 151 42.96 2.06 -24.14
CA LYS A 151 43.83 0.89 -24.05
C LYS A 151 43.94 0.26 -25.41
#